data_AF-A0A956MJ35-F1
#
_entry.id   AF-A0A956MJ35-F1
#
_cell.length_a   1.000
_cell.length_b   1.000
_cell.length_c   1.000
_cell.angle_alpha   90.00
_cell.angle_beta   90.00
_cell.angle_gamma   90.00
#
_symmetry.space_group_name_H-M   'P 1'
#
loop_
_entity.id
_entity.type
_entity.pdbx_description
1 polymer ?
#
loop_
_entity_poly.entity_id
_entity_poly.type
_entity_poly.pdbx_seq_one_letter_code
_entity_poly.pdbx_strand_id
1 'polypeptide(L)' 'MKLVRWMMALTLGLVSACGGGDGGTGPVNPPPPATQTLASVRFPSTTLSLTAGQVTTLTPQAIDQNGGVIA' A
#
# COMPACT_ATOMS: atom_id res chain seq x y z
N MET A 1 27.81 11.01 -23.27
CA MET A 1 28.23 9.93 -22.36
C MET A 1 27.20 9.74 -21.25
N LYS A 2 26.09 9.01 -21.49
CA LYS A 2 25.06 8.70 -20.46
C LYS A 2 24.47 7.28 -20.59
N LEU A 3 25.09 6.41 -21.38
CA LEU A 3 24.62 5.03 -21.62
C LEU A 3 25.42 3.95 -20.84
N VAL A 4 26.52 4.34 -20.19
CA VAL A 4 27.41 3.44 -19.42
C VAL A 4 26.88 3.10 -18.02
N ARG A 5 25.73 3.65 -17.59
CA ARG A 5 25.18 3.39 -16.25
C ARG A 5 24.13 2.28 -16.20
N TRP A 6 23.59 1.86 -17.33
CA TRP A 6 22.49 0.88 -17.36
C TRP A 6 22.93 -0.55 -17.72
N MET A 7 24.13 -0.74 -18.29
CA MET A 7 24.61 -2.09 -18.66
C MET A 7 25.30 -2.86 -17.52
N MET A 8 25.64 -2.20 -16.40
CA MET A 8 26.34 -2.86 -15.28
C MET A 8 25.39 -3.51 -14.27
N ALA A 9 24.08 -3.38 -14.45
CA ALA A 9 23.07 -3.98 -13.58
C ALA A 9 22.56 -5.35 -14.09
N LEU A 10 22.88 -5.73 -15.34
CA LEU A 10 22.30 -6.93 -15.98
C LEU A 10 23.25 -8.14 -15.98
N THR A 11 24.53 -7.98 -15.67
CA THR A 11 25.54 -9.06 -15.72
C THR A 11 25.86 -9.69 -14.36
N LEU A 12 25.14 -9.32 -13.30
CA LEU A 12 25.27 -9.96 -11.98
C LEU A 12 24.20 -11.04 -11.72
N GLY A 13 23.64 -11.60 -12.78
CA GLY A 13 22.96 -12.89 -12.73
C GLY A 13 23.97 -13.99 -13.05
N LEU A 14 23.98 -15.06 -12.25
CA LEU A 14 24.77 -16.29 -12.40
C LEU A 14 26.18 -16.34 -11.74
N VAL A 15 26.33 -16.04 -10.46
CA VAL A 15 27.23 -16.86 -9.59
C VAL A 15 26.77 -16.78 -8.13
N SER A 16 25.99 -17.75 -7.66
CA SER A 16 25.97 -18.17 -6.25
C SER A 16 25.07 -19.39 -6.03
N ALA A 17 25.32 -20.46 -6.82
CA ALA A 17 25.04 -21.81 -6.35
C ALA A 17 26.31 -22.31 -5.65
N CYS A 18 26.17 -22.72 -4.39
CA CYS A 18 27.14 -23.45 -3.58
C CYS A 18 28.33 -22.63 -3.00
N GLY A 19 28.27 -22.39 -1.68
CA GLY A 19 29.40 -21.90 -0.89
C GLY A 19 28.93 -21.51 0.51
N GLY A 20 29.17 -22.37 1.50
CA GLY A 20 28.81 -22.14 2.89
C GLY A 20 29.48 -20.88 3.46
N GLY A 21 28.75 -20.20 4.34
CA GLY A 21 29.20 -18.99 5.03
C GLY A 21 28.05 -18.40 5.84
N ASP A 22 28.07 -18.69 7.14
CA ASP A 22 27.47 -18.01 8.29
C ASP A 22 26.18 -17.18 8.12
N GLY A 23 25.14 -17.65 8.81
CA GLY A 23 24.05 -16.79 9.30
C GLY A 23 23.05 -16.37 8.24
N GLY A 24 22.36 -17.35 7.63
CA GLY A 24 21.18 -17.04 6.84
C GLY A 24 20.22 -16.22 7.68
N THR A 25 19.91 -15.00 7.23
CA THR A 25 18.71 -14.30 7.70
C THR A 25 17.56 -15.21 7.31
N GLY A 26 17.09 -16.01 8.26
CA GLY A 26 15.86 -16.77 8.12
C GLY A 26 14.75 -15.84 7.64
N PRO A 27 13.64 -16.38 7.09
CA PRO A 27 12.57 -15.55 6.56
C PRO A 27 12.24 -14.41 7.54
N VAL A 28 12.52 -13.19 7.11
CA VAL A 28 12.16 -12.00 7.90
C VAL A 28 10.64 -11.96 7.90
N ASN A 29 10.06 -12.03 9.11
CA ASN A 29 8.62 -11.82 9.24
C ASN A 29 8.28 -10.47 8.61
N PRO A 30 7.22 -10.39 7.79
CA PRO A 30 6.77 -9.11 7.28
C PRO A 30 6.48 -8.18 8.46
N PRO A 31 6.75 -6.88 8.34
CA PRO A 31 6.39 -5.93 9.37
C PRO A 31 4.86 -6.02 9.62
N PRO A 32 4.42 -5.83 10.87
CA PRO A 32 3.00 -5.77 11.16
C PRO A 32 2.34 -4.65 10.35
N PRO A 33 1.05 -4.77 10.00
CA PRO A 33 0.32 -3.71 9.31
C PRO A 33 0.43 -2.39 10.07
N ALA A 34 0.58 -1.29 9.34
CA ALA A 34 0.61 0.03 9.95
C ALA A 34 -0.75 0.37 10.57
N THR A 35 -0.74 0.86 11.81
CA THR A 35 -1.94 1.39 12.45
C THR A 35 -2.32 2.73 11.82
N GLN A 36 -3.54 2.85 11.34
CA GLN A 36 -4.11 4.13 10.88
C GLN A 36 -5.06 4.68 11.94
N THR A 37 -4.86 5.92 12.35
CA THR A 37 -5.72 6.58 13.34
C THR A 37 -6.88 7.28 12.63
N LEU A 38 -8.11 6.91 13.01
CA LEU A 38 -9.32 7.57 12.53
C LEU A 38 -9.37 9.02 13.03
N ALA A 39 -9.55 9.97 12.11
CA ALA A 39 -9.77 11.38 12.45
C ALA A 39 -11.23 11.78 12.30
N SER A 40 -11.88 11.39 11.21
CA SER A 40 -13.28 11.71 10.96
C SER A 40 -13.97 10.68 10.09
N VAL A 41 -15.30 10.68 10.10
CA VAL A 41 -16.13 9.93 9.17
C VAL A 41 -17.06 10.91 8.49
N ARG A 42 -17.10 10.91 7.14
CA ARG A 42 -17.92 11.83 6.36
C ARG A 42 -18.62 11.15 5.21
N PHE A 43 -19.77 11.69 4.82
CA PHE A 43 -20.36 11.38 3.53
C PHE A 43 -19.79 12.32 2.47
N PRO A 44 -19.49 11.83 1.26
CA PRO A 44 -19.02 12.68 0.17
C PRO A 44 -20.10 13.66 -0.31
N SER A 45 -21.38 13.37 -0.06
CA SER A 45 -22.48 14.27 -0.36
C SER A 45 -23.15 14.78 0.92
N THR A 46 -23.45 16.07 0.96
CA THR A 46 -24.24 16.73 2.01
C THR A 46 -25.71 16.89 1.63
N THR A 47 -26.09 16.50 0.42
CA THR A 47 -27.47 16.60 -0.08
C THR A 47 -27.89 15.27 -0.69
N LEU A 48 -29.14 14.89 -0.44
CA LEU A 48 -29.73 13.66 -0.95
C LEU A 48 -31.06 13.98 -1.60
N SER A 49 -31.22 13.58 -2.86
CA SER A 49 -32.50 13.59 -3.57
C SER A 49 -33.00 12.16 -3.67
N LEU A 50 -34.22 11.93 -3.20
CA LEU A 50 -34.82 10.59 -3.13
C LEU A 50 -36.17 10.60 -3.83
N THR A 51 -36.48 9.48 -4.48
CA THR A 51 -37.82 9.21 -5.05
C THR A 51 -38.57 8.26 -4.13
N ALA A 52 -39.89 8.46 -3.98
CA ALA A 52 -40.72 7.57 -3.17
C ALA A 52 -40.62 6.11 -3.65
N GLY A 53 -40.46 5.18 -2.70
CA GLY A 53 -40.28 3.76 -2.98
C GLY A 53 -38.85 3.36 -3.35
N GLN A 54 -37.91 4.31 -3.49
CA GLN A 54 -36.51 4.01 -3.75
C GLN A 54 -35.73 3.79 -2.44
N VAL A 55 -34.91 2.74 -2.41
CA VAL A 55 -33.88 2.53 -1.37
C VAL A 55 -32.54 3.02 -1.91
N THR A 56 -31.88 3.88 -1.15
CA THR A 56 -30.55 4.42 -1.48
C THR A 56 -29.57 4.07 -0.37
N THR A 57 -28.44 3.47 -0.73
CA THR A 57 -27.35 3.16 0.21
C THR A 57 -26.33 4.29 0.20
N LEU A 58 -26.04 4.83 1.37
CA LEU A 58 -24.96 5.80 1.56
C LEU A 58 -23.73 5.09 2.10
N THR A 59 -22.59 5.34 1.47
CA THR A 59 -21.31 4.78 1.92
C THR A 59 -20.47 5.92 2.52
N PRO A 60 -20.30 5.96 3.85
CA PRO A 60 -19.41 6.93 4.47
C PRO A 60 -17.95 6.60 4.17
N GLN A 61 -17.10 7.60 4.26
CA GLN A 61 -15.65 7.46 4.17
C GLN A 61 -15.04 7.76 5.54
N ALA A 62 -14.21 6.85 6.03
CA ALA A 62 -13.33 7.09 7.16
C ALA A 62 -12.08 7.83 6.66
N ILE A 63 -11.73 8.93 7.31
CA ILE A 63 -10.60 9.80 6.95
C ILE A 63 -9.59 9.77 8.10
N ASP A 64 -8.32 9.58 7.75
CA ASP A 64 -7.20 9.61 8.69
C ASP A 64 -6.81 11.06 9.07
N GLN A 65 -5.84 11.19 9.98
CA GLN A 65 -5.36 12.49 10.45
C GLN A 65 -4.63 13.32 9.38
N ASN A 66 -4.20 12.69 8.29
CA ASN A 66 -3.52 13.30 7.15
C ASN A 66 -4.49 13.63 5.99
N GLY A 67 -5.77 13.33 6.13
CA GLY A 67 -6.81 13.52 5.10
C GLY A 67 -6.94 12.36 4.11
N GLY A 68 -6.22 11.25 4.30
CA GLY A 68 -6.33 10.03 3.51
C GLY A 68 -7.58 9.22 3.85
N VAL A 69 -8.09 8.44 2.90
CA VAL A 69 -9.21 7.52 3.14
C VAL A 69 -8.68 6.22 3.73
N ILE A 70 -9.26 5.79 4.86
CA ILE A 70 -8.98 4.50 5.49
C ILE A 70 -9.82 3.43 4.77
N ALA A 71 -9.15 2.40 4.25
CA ALA A 71 -9.75 1.27 3.53
C ALA A 71 -9.82 0.01 4.41
#